data_AF-A0A8H4WMN3-F1
#
_entry.id   AF-A0A8H4WMN3-F1
#
_cell.length_a   1.000
_cell.length_b   1.000
_cell.length_c   1.000
_cell.angle_alpha   90.00
_cell.angle_beta   90.00
_cell.angle_gamma   90.00
#
_symmetry.space_group_name_H-M   'P 1'
#
loop_
_entity.id
_entity.type
_entity.pdbx_description
1 polymer ?
#
loop_
_entity_poly.entity_id
_entity_poly.type
_entity_poly.pdbx_seq_one_letter_code
_entity_poly.pdbx_strand_id
1 'polypeptide(L)'
;MKLSNLLLAALAASSHARNVMPRGGRPSQIIHDAHKRELLQDIVTFDEHSLFIRGERVTIFSAEIHPFRLPVASLYLDLFHKVKAMGFNMVSFYVDWAVLEGKPGEFRSEGALDLQPFIDAAQEAGIYLLARPGPYINAEVSGGGFPGWLQRVKGFLRTNASDYLSATDNYVEKVGAIIAKAQITNGGPVILYQPENEYSAAVGTPFPSHSYLKYVNDQARKAGVVVPLINNDAWQGGTGAPGSGEGAVDIYGHDGYPVGFDCANPYTWPKDGLPTTWHAEHEKTSPNTPYSIIEFQGGGFDPPGGAGFDKCYDLTNHEFARIFYKNNLAAGVTIFNIYMTWGGTNWGNIGHPDGYTSYDYGAPIKEDRTITREKYSEIKLQGHFLRVSPAYAASEPSNFTTTKYTDNKNIAVTALTTKKDDAFYVVRHADYRTTDSASYKLKVPTSAGTLTIPQLGGSLALNRRDSKIHVVDYPVGKYKLLYSTAEVFTWKKFSDKTVLVLYGGPNELHEVAVKNESKLKVVEGDGVKIDKKKNAGVFQFKTSSTRRVVQAGNLYIYLLDRNSAYDYWVPDLPTKGENGAFGTSVMNPDS
;
A
#
# COMPACT_ATOMS: atom_id res chain seq x y z
N MET A 1 53.49 39.82 41.85
CA MET A 1 53.80 39.25 43.20
C MET A 1 53.21 37.85 43.27
N LYS A 2 54.03 36.83 43.62
CA LYS A 2 53.76 35.51 44.27
C LYS A 2 52.33 34.89 44.13
N LEU A 3 52.08 33.62 43.79
CA LEU A 3 52.83 32.36 43.53
C LEU A 3 52.04 31.57 42.43
N SER A 4 52.53 30.85 41.42
CA SER A 4 53.57 29.79 41.25
C SER A 4 53.19 28.36 41.72
N ASN A 5 53.30 27.39 40.79
CA ASN A 5 53.56 25.92 40.94
C ASN A 5 52.37 24.96 41.21
N LEU A 6 52.25 23.74 40.62
CA LEU A 6 52.90 23.11 39.43
C LEU A 6 52.22 21.78 38.95
N LEU A 7 52.22 21.52 37.61
CA LEU A 7 52.26 20.24 36.85
C LEU A 7 51.32 19.01 37.03
N LEU A 8 51.32 18.20 35.95
CA LEU A 8 50.70 16.88 35.69
C LEU A 8 51.24 15.72 36.57
N ALA A 9 50.47 14.62 36.71
CA ALA A 9 50.82 13.27 36.19
C ALA A 9 49.69 12.23 36.40
N ALA A 10 49.82 11.05 35.77
CA ALA A 10 48.74 10.06 35.58
C ALA A 10 48.88 8.74 36.37
N LEU A 11 47.86 7.88 36.19
CA LEU A 11 47.85 6.40 36.26
C LEU A 11 47.64 5.65 37.61
N ALA A 12 46.44 5.06 37.71
CA ALA A 12 46.11 3.66 38.03
C ALA A 12 46.66 2.94 39.29
N ALA A 13 45.73 2.48 40.14
CA ALA A 13 45.84 1.24 40.93
C ALA A 13 44.44 0.66 41.24
N SER A 14 44.35 -0.64 41.56
CA SER A 14 43.12 -1.45 41.58
C SER A 14 42.79 -2.05 42.95
N SER A 15 41.49 -2.32 43.21
CA SER A 15 40.99 -3.28 44.23
C SER A 15 39.52 -3.63 43.90
N HIS A 16 39.18 -4.86 43.50
CA HIS A 16 38.99 -6.10 44.27
C HIS A 16 37.60 -6.30 44.93
N ALA A 17 36.71 -6.91 44.15
CA ALA A 17 35.73 -7.96 44.49
C ALA A 17 34.55 -7.69 45.47
N ARG A 18 33.32 -7.93 44.98
CA ARG A 18 32.55 -9.15 45.32
C ARG A 18 31.43 -9.45 44.32
N ASN A 19 31.25 -10.74 44.00
CA ASN A 19 30.17 -11.23 43.15
C ASN A 19 28.84 -11.32 43.92
N VAL A 20 27.76 -10.82 43.30
CA VAL A 20 26.39 -11.32 43.52
C VAL A 20 25.70 -11.39 42.16
N MET A 21 25.40 -12.60 41.67
CA MET A 21 24.39 -12.76 40.62
C MET A 21 22.99 -12.73 41.25
N PRO A 22 22.03 -12.13 40.55
CA PRO A 22 20.79 -12.83 40.29
C PRO A 22 20.55 -13.04 38.78
N ARG A 23 19.75 -14.06 38.48
CA ARG A 23 19.47 -14.56 37.13
C ARG A 23 18.56 -13.60 36.34
N GLY A 24 18.72 -13.62 35.01
CA GLY A 24 17.58 -13.53 34.10
C GLY A 24 17.14 -12.14 33.67
N GLY A 25 17.89 -11.54 32.75
CA GLY A 25 17.43 -10.42 31.92
C GLY A 25 18.14 -10.47 30.57
N ARG A 26 17.40 -10.49 29.47
CA ARG A 26 17.99 -10.27 28.14
C ARG A 26 18.41 -8.80 28.08
N PRO A 27 19.67 -8.46 27.75
CA PRO A 27 20.01 -7.09 27.43
C PRO A 27 19.35 -6.75 26.10
N SER A 28 18.20 -6.09 26.14
CA SER A 28 17.80 -5.21 25.04
C SER A 28 18.91 -4.19 24.91
N GLN A 29 19.71 -4.27 23.84
CA GLN A 29 20.69 -3.23 23.56
C GLN A 29 19.91 -1.95 23.26
N ILE A 30 19.88 -1.07 24.27
CA ILE A 30 19.41 0.30 24.13
C ILE A 30 20.46 1.02 23.28
N ILE A 31 20.32 0.89 21.96
CA ILE A 31 20.94 1.79 21.01
C ILE A 31 19.95 2.96 20.92
N HIS A 32 20.26 4.05 21.65
CA HIS A 32 19.61 5.33 21.41
C HIS A 32 20.13 5.89 20.08
N ASP A 33 19.48 5.50 18.99
CA ASP A 33 19.67 6.15 17.69
C ASP A 33 19.14 7.58 17.77
N ALA A 34 20.03 8.56 17.62
CA ALA A 34 19.71 9.99 17.72
C ALA A 34 18.76 10.51 16.61
N HIS A 35 18.32 9.63 15.71
CA HIS A 35 17.41 9.90 14.59
C HIS A 35 16.02 9.29 14.76
N LYS A 36 15.79 8.44 15.78
CA LYS A 36 14.45 7.99 16.13
C LYS A 36 13.75 9.05 16.97
N ARG A 37 12.89 9.84 16.33
CA ARG A 37 11.85 10.62 17.01
C ARG A 37 11.06 9.63 17.89
N GLU A 38 10.97 9.87 19.19
CA GLU A 38 10.31 8.92 20.09
C GLU A 38 8.82 8.80 19.71
N LEU A 39 8.43 7.61 19.22
CA LEU A 39 7.05 7.30 18.90
C LEU A 39 6.24 7.31 20.20
N LEU A 40 5.02 7.87 20.15
CA LEU A 40 4.16 8.04 21.31
C LEU A 40 3.52 6.73 21.82
N GLN A 41 3.79 5.61 21.14
CA GLN A 41 3.28 4.27 21.39
C GLN A 41 4.13 3.23 20.61
N ASP A 42 4.05 1.95 20.98
CA ASP A 42 4.85 0.83 20.43
C ASP A 42 4.02 -0.18 19.61
N ILE A 43 2.74 0.10 19.37
CA ILE A 43 1.80 -0.79 18.66
C ILE A 43 1.91 -0.62 17.14
N VAL A 44 2.01 0.61 16.64
CA VAL A 44 2.25 0.93 15.24
C VAL A 44 3.59 1.67 15.15
N THR A 45 4.58 0.96 14.63
CA THR A 45 5.94 1.47 14.45
C THR A 45 6.38 1.25 13.00
N PHE A 46 7.58 1.69 12.62
CA PHE A 46 8.07 1.56 11.26
C PHE A 46 9.60 1.59 11.22
N ASP A 47 10.14 1.20 10.07
CA ASP A 47 11.56 1.37 9.69
C ASP A 47 11.67 1.81 8.21
N GLU A 48 12.86 1.78 7.64
CA GLU A 48 13.14 2.14 6.24
C GLU A 48 12.34 1.31 5.22
N HIS A 49 11.85 0.12 5.59
CA HIS A 49 11.20 -0.79 4.65
C HIS A 49 9.68 -0.80 4.78
N SER A 50 9.10 -0.82 5.98
CA SER A 50 7.64 -0.89 6.15
C SER A 50 7.13 -0.52 7.55
N LEU A 51 5.81 -0.46 7.72
CA LEU A 51 5.19 -0.48 9.04
C LEU A 51 5.41 -1.84 9.75
N PHE A 52 5.29 -1.78 11.07
CA PHE A 52 5.00 -2.91 11.95
C PHE A 52 3.70 -2.63 12.71
N ILE A 53 2.82 -3.64 12.80
CA ILE A 53 1.63 -3.62 13.67
C ILE A 53 1.81 -4.72 14.70
N ARG A 54 1.80 -4.37 15.99
CA ARG A 54 2.08 -5.27 17.13
C ARG A 54 3.40 -6.05 16.97
N GLY A 55 4.40 -5.41 16.37
CA GLY A 55 5.71 -6.00 16.05
C GLY A 55 5.75 -6.90 14.81
N GLU A 56 4.63 -7.12 14.12
CA GLU A 56 4.57 -7.83 12.84
C GLU A 56 4.78 -6.87 11.67
N ARG A 57 5.76 -7.17 10.81
CA ARG A 57 6.03 -6.41 9.58
C ARG A 57 4.86 -6.54 8.59
N VAL A 58 4.36 -5.42 8.08
CA VAL A 58 3.18 -5.39 7.18
C VAL A 58 3.41 -4.56 5.91
N THR A 59 2.90 -5.06 4.78
CA THR A 59 2.64 -4.24 3.59
C THR A 59 1.20 -3.75 3.68
N ILE A 60 0.99 -2.43 3.77
CA ILE A 60 -0.34 -1.82 3.76
C ILE A 60 -0.81 -1.66 2.32
N PHE A 61 -1.95 -2.28 2.01
CA PHE A 61 -2.66 -2.06 0.76
C PHE A 61 -4.07 -1.59 1.10
N SER A 62 -4.38 -0.38 0.67
CA SER A 62 -5.46 0.45 1.20
C SER A 62 -6.41 0.93 0.13
N ALA A 63 -7.67 1.10 0.53
CA ALA A 63 -8.76 1.55 -0.30
C ALA A 63 -9.26 2.92 0.16
N GLU A 64 -9.35 3.93 -0.71
CA GLU A 64 -10.07 5.16 -0.35
C GLU A 64 -11.59 4.94 -0.44
N ILE A 65 -12.29 5.29 0.66
CA ILE A 65 -13.75 5.26 0.82
C ILE A 65 -14.17 6.45 1.69
N HIS A 66 -15.12 7.27 1.23
CA HIS A 66 -15.60 8.42 2.00
C HIS A 66 -16.95 8.13 2.68
N PRO A 67 -17.05 8.09 4.03
CA PRO A 67 -18.29 7.75 4.73
C PRO A 67 -19.42 8.74 4.40
N PHE A 68 -19.08 10.02 4.24
CA PHE A 68 -20.05 11.08 3.89
C PHE A 68 -20.62 10.95 2.47
N ARG A 69 -20.03 10.15 1.57
CA ARG A 69 -20.61 9.83 0.24
C ARG A 69 -21.58 8.63 0.26
N LEU A 70 -21.76 7.97 1.43
CA LEU A 70 -22.74 6.90 1.65
C LEU A 70 -23.55 7.15 2.94
N PRO A 71 -24.68 7.89 2.88
CA PRO A 71 -25.50 8.22 4.06
C PRO A 71 -26.38 7.05 4.55
N VAL A 72 -25.85 5.82 4.52
CA VAL A 72 -26.55 4.58 4.87
C VAL A 72 -25.61 3.69 5.67
N ALA A 73 -25.60 3.88 6.99
CA ALA A 73 -24.65 3.24 7.91
C ALA A 73 -24.52 1.72 7.76
N SER A 74 -25.64 1.02 7.55
CA SER A 74 -25.66 -0.44 7.39
C SER A 74 -24.99 -0.95 6.10
N LEU A 75 -24.61 -0.07 5.17
CA LEU A 75 -23.91 -0.42 3.93
C LEU A 75 -22.39 -0.18 4.01
N TYR A 76 -21.85 0.35 5.11
CA TYR A 76 -20.40 0.43 5.29
C TYR A 76 -19.77 -0.97 5.36
N LEU A 77 -20.39 -1.91 6.06
CA LEU A 77 -19.89 -3.30 6.16
C LEU A 77 -19.86 -4.02 4.81
N ASP A 78 -20.81 -3.74 3.91
CA ASP A 78 -20.81 -4.24 2.52
C ASP A 78 -19.57 -3.76 1.74
N LEU A 79 -19.17 -2.49 1.91
CA LEU A 79 -17.95 -1.95 1.33
C LEU A 79 -16.69 -2.59 1.95
N PHE A 80 -16.61 -2.68 3.28
CA PHE A 80 -15.45 -3.28 3.94
C PHE A 80 -15.26 -4.76 3.60
N HIS A 81 -16.35 -5.54 3.46
CA HIS A 81 -16.28 -6.91 2.95
C HIS A 81 -15.69 -6.96 1.53
N LYS A 82 -16.08 -6.05 0.64
CA LYS A 82 -15.54 -5.98 -0.74
C LYS A 82 -14.06 -5.59 -0.77
N VAL A 83 -13.62 -4.69 0.11
CA VAL A 83 -12.20 -4.33 0.28
C VAL A 83 -11.40 -5.51 0.82
N LYS A 84 -11.85 -6.13 1.92
CA LYS A 84 -11.20 -7.32 2.51
C LYS A 84 -11.08 -8.46 1.51
N ALA A 85 -12.11 -8.68 0.68
CA ALA A 85 -12.12 -9.71 -0.35
C ALA A 85 -11.12 -9.46 -1.50
N MET A 86 -10.70 -8.21 -1.75
CA MET A 86 -9.58 -7.88 -2.64
C MET A 86 -8.20 -8.22 -2.03
N GLY A 87 -8.14 -8.62 -0.76
CA GLY A 87 -6.89 -8.84 -0.05
C GLY A 87 -6.28 -7.56 0.53
N PHE A 88 -7.06 -6.48 0.65
CA PHE A 88 -6.64 -5.25 1.29
C PHE A 88 -6.74 -5.37 2.82
N ASN A 89 -5.98 -4.54 3.54
CA ASN A 89 -5.89 -4.56 5.00
C ASN A 89 -6.15 -3.19 5.66
N MET A 90 -6.28 -2.12 4.86
CA MET A 90 -6.62 -0.78 5.35
C MET A 90 -7.69 -0.12 4.46
N VAL A 91 -8.43 0.83 5.02
CA VAL A 91 -9.19 1.84 4.29
C VAL A 91 -8.70 3.22 4.72
N SER A 92 -8.52 4.10 3.74
CA SER A 92 -8.26 5.51 3.95
C SER A 92 -9.57 6.28 3.76
N PHE A 93 -9.82 7.28 4.59
CA PHE A 93 -11.06 8.05 4.53
C PHE A 93 -10.87 9.52 4.90
N TYR A 94 -11.44 10.39 4.07
CA TYR A 94 -11.66 11.79 4.43
C TYR A 94 -12.84 11.97 5.41
N VAL A 95 -12.78 13.04 6.18
CA VAL A 95 -13.94 13.62 6.89
C VAL A 95 -14.19 15.03 6.36
N ASP A 96 -15.41 15.29 5.90
CA ASP A 96 -15.82 16.59 5.36
C ASP A 96 -16.29 17.52 6.50
N TRP A 97 -15.54 18.59 6.76
CA TRP A 97 -15.86 19.59 7.77
C TRP A 97 -17.12 20.40 7.42
N ALA A 98 -17.38 20.66 6.14
CA ALA A 98 -18.49 21.49 5.69
C ALA A 98 -19.86 20.94 6.11
N VAL A 99 -20.00 19.61 6.16
CA VAL A 99 -21.24 18.93 6.60
C VAL A 99 -21.32 18.73 8.12
N LEU A 100 -20.19 18.67 8.83
CA LEU A 100 -20.15 18.47 10.28
C LEU A 100 -20.23 19.77 11.10
N GLU A 101 -19.85 20.92 10.54
CA GLU A 101 -19.94 22.22 11.22
C GLU A 101 -20.53 23.31 10.30
N GLY A 102 -21.68 23.03 9.69
CA GLY A 102 -22.39 23.99 8.83
C GLY A 102 -22.76 25.32 9.54
N LYS A 103 -22.84 25.30 10.88
CA LYS A 103 -22.93 26.50 11.73
C LYS A 103 -21.67 26.60 12.62
N PRO A 104 -20.92 27.72 12.59
CA PRO A 104 -19.69 27.86 13.38
C PRO A 104 -19.94 27.64 14.88
N GLY A 105 -19.11 26.82 15.52
CA GLY A 105 -19.23 26.44 16.93
C GLY A 105 -20.18 25.26 17.21
N GLU A 106 -20.95 24.79 16.23
CA GLU A 106 -21.89 23.67 16.38
C GLU A 106 -21.45 22.46 15.53
N PHE A 107 -20.49 21.69 16.06
CA PHE A 107 -20.09 20.41 15.49
C PHE A 107 -21.16 19.33 15.72
N ARG A 108 -21.53 18.60 14.66
CA ARG A 108 -22.57 17.58 14.62
C ARG A 108 -22.14 16.37 13.78
N SER A 109 -21.65 15.33 14.44
CA SER A 109 -21.50 13.99 13.84
C SER A 109 -22.62 13.12 14.41
N GLU A 110 -23.77 13.15 13.74
CA GLU A 110 -25.01 12.49 14.17
C GLU A 110 -25.79 11.96 12.95
N GLY A 111 -26.57 10.90 13.14
CA GLY A 111 -27.40 10.31 12.09
C GLY A 111 -26.58 9.81 10.89
N ALA A 112 -26.88 10.33 9.70
CA ALA A 112 -26.18 9.96 8.45
C ALA A 112 -24.73 10.50 8.35
N LEU A 113 -24.31 11.35 9.29
CA LEU A 113 -22.96 11.91 9.39
C LEU A 113 -22.22 11.45 10.65
N ASP A 114 -22.75 10.44 11.35
CA ASP A 114 -22.05 9.77 12.45
C ASP A 114 -20.92 8.91 11.89
N LEU A 115 -19.69 9.11 12.40
CA LEU A 115 -18.52 8.32 12.02
C LEU A 115 -18.45 6.96 12.73
N GLN A 116 -19.14 6.79 13.87
CA GLN A 116 -19.03 5.57 14.67
C GLN A 116 -19.45 4.30 13.91
N PRO A 117 -20.57 4.27 13.14
CA PRO A 117 -20.93 3.07 12.37
C PRO A 117 -19.93 2.70 11.27
N PHE A 118 -19.17 3.66 10.74
CA PHE A 118 -18.09 3.39 9.77
C PHE A 118 -16.88 2.76 10.46
N ILE A 119 -16.51 3.28 11.64
CA ILE A 119 -15.44 2.74 12.50
C ILE A 119 -15.79 1.32 12.97
N ASP A 120 -17.03 1.10 13.41
CA ASP A 120 -17.52 -0.21 13.85
C ASP A 120 -17.49 -1.24 12.71
N ALA A 121 -17.92 -0.85 11.50
CA ALA A 121 -17.88 -1.72 10.33
C ALA A 121 -16.44 -2.06 9.88
N ALA A 122 -15.48 -1.14 10.04
CA ALA A 122 -14.07 -1.41 9.80
C ALA A 122 -13.51 -2.44 10.79
N GLN A 123 -13.86 -2.28 12.08
CA GLN A 123 -13.52 -3.23 13.14
C GLN A 123 -14.14 -4.62 12.86
N GLU A 124 -15.43 -4.69 12.54
CA GLU A 124 -16.13 -5.96 12.27
C GLU A 124 -15.54 -6.72 11.07
N ALA A 125 -15.19 -6.02 9.99
CA ALA A 125 -14.56 -6.61 8.81
C ALA A 125 -13.05 -6.91 8.95
N GLY A 126 -12.43 -6.49 10.06
CA GLY A 126 -10.98 -6.64 10.25
C GLY A 126 -10.14 -5.80 9.30
N ILE A 127 -10.53 -4.55 9.07
CA ILE A 127 -9.86 -3.57 8.22
C ILE A 127 -9.37 -2.40 9.08
N TYR A 128 -8.08 -2.09 8.99
CA TYR A 128 -7.51 -0.92 9.66
C TYR A 128 -7.92 0.38 8.96
N LEU A 129 -7.74 1.52 9.63
CA LEU A 129 -8.06 2.83 9.08
C LEU A 129 -6.87 3.80 9.07
N LEU A 130 -6.72 4.53 7.95
CA LEU A 130 -6.02 5.81 7.86
C LEU A 130 -7.07 6.92 7.92
N ALA A 131 -7.06 7.71 8.98
CA ALA A 131 -8.00 8.81 9.15
C ALA A 131 -7.44 10.11 8.55
N ARG A 132 -8.19 10.75 7.64
CA ARG A 132 -7.77 11.99 6.94
C ARG A 132 -8.78 13.12 7.20
N PRO A 133 -8.86 13.71 8.41
CA PRO A 133 -9.90 14.70 8.71
C PRO A 133 -9.62 16.11 8.19
N GLY A 134 -8.52 16.37 7.50
CA GLY A 134 -8.19 17.70 6.97
C GLY A 134 -7.47 18.60 7.99
N PRO A 135 -7.86 19.88 8.19
CA PRO A 135 -9.20 20.46 7.93
C PRO A 135 -9.55 20.76 6.47
N TYR A 136 -8.54 20.88 5.61
CA TYR A 136 -8.72 20.90 4.16
C TYR A 136 -8.55 19.48 3.62
N ILE A 137 -9.43 19.04 2.72
CA ILE A 137 -9.40 17.69 2.13
C ILE A 137 -9.40 17.66 0.60
N ASN A 138 -9.65 18.79 -0.07
CA ASN A 138 -9.92 18.84 -1.52
C ASN A 138 -11.08 17.91 -1.95
N ALA A 139 -10.79 16.64 -2.22
CA ALA A 139 -11.71 15.51 -2.44
C ALA A 139 -12.88 15.73 -3.42
N GLU A 140 -12.80 16.73 -4.31
CA GLU A 140 -13.88 17.19 -5.19
C GLU A 140 -15.18 17.52 -4.44
N VAL A 141 -15.07 17.95 -3.17
CA VAL A 141 -16.20 18.42 -2.35
C VAL A 141 -16.27 19.95 -2.29
N SER A 142 -17.44 20.47 -1.97
CA SER A 142 -17.69 21.91 -1.86
C SER A 142 -16.71 22.57 -0.88
N GLY A 143 -16.06 23.66 -1.32
CA GLY A 143 -15.02 24.36 -0.55
C GLY A 143 -13.74 23.55 -0.30
N GLY A 144 -13.57 22.35 -0.87
CA GLY A 144 -12.49 21.43 -0.52
C GLY A 144 -12.59 20.89 0.92
N GLY A 145 -13.83 20.84 1.45
CA GLY A 145 -14.16 20.49 2.82
C GLY A 145 -14.38 21.69 3.73
N PHE A 146 -14.02 22.91 3.29
CA PHE A 146 -14.24 24.11 4.07
C PHE A 146 -15.72 24.52 4.12
N PRO A 147 -16.32 24.69 5.31
CA PRO A 147 -17.65 25.28 5.44
C PRO A 147 -17.71 26.65 4.76
N GLY A 148 -18.79 26.94 4.03
CA GLY A 148 -18.96 28.21 3.30
C GLY A 148 -18.89 29.48 4.19
N TRP A 149 -19.00 29.34 5.51
CA TRP A 149 -18.79 30.45 6.44
C TRP A 149 -17.33 30.93 6.54
N LEU A 150 -16.34 30.12 6.13
CA LEU A 150 -14.94 30.55 6.03
C LEU A 150 -14.71 31.68 5.01
N GLN A 151 -15.65 31.93 4.08
CA GLN A 151 -15.63 33.13 3.22
C GLN A 151 -15.67 34.46 4.01
N ARG A 152 -15.97 34.43 5.32
CA ARG A 152 -15.96 35.60 6.21
C ARG A 152 -14.69 35.73 7.06
N VAL A 153 -13.79 34.75 7.01
CA VAL A 153 -12.43 34.84 7.56
C VAL A 153 -11.60 35.71 6.61
N LYS A 154 -10.75 36.59 7.16
CA LYS A 154 -9.98 37.57 6.37
C LYS A 154 -8.56 37.09 6.09
N GLY A 155 -7.99 36.30 6.98
CA GLY A 155 -6.71 35.63 6.79
C GLY A 155 -6.75 34.66 5.62
N PHE A 156 -5.59 34.45 4.99
CA PHE A 156 -5.43 33.43 3.96
C PHE A 156 -5.67 32.04 4.58
N LEU A 157 -6.61 31.29 4.02
CA LEU A 157 -6.86 29.91 4.40
C LEU A 157 -5.61 29.05 4.14
N ARG A 158 -5.43 27.98 4.92
CA ARG A 158 -4.24 27.10 4.88
C ARG A 158 -2.92 27.82 5.16
N THR A 159 -2.96 28.85 6.02
CA THR A 159 -1.78 29.57 6.50
C THR A 159 -1.82 29.76 8.01
N ASN A 160 -0.74 30.29 8.57
CA ASN A 160 -0.63 30.70 9.98
C ASN A 160 -1.36 32.03 10.30
N ALA A 161 -2.39 32.41 9.55
CA ALA A 161 -3.29 33.51 9.90
C ALA A 161 -4.21 33.12 11.07
N SER A 162 -4.20 33.91 12.15
CA SER A 162 -4.81 33.51 13.43
C SER A 162 -6.33 33.35 13.39
N ASP A 163 -7.03 34.08 12.52
CA ASP A 163 -8.48 33.97 12.32
C ASP A 163 -8.88 32.73 11.52
N TYR A 164 -8.00 32.21 10.65
CA TYR A 164 -8.17 30.88 10.05
C TYR A 164 -7.83 29.76 11.04
N LEU A 165 -6.69 29.85 11.75
CA LEU A 165 -6.29 28.83 12.73
C LEU A 165 -7.34 28.64 13.84
N SER A 166 -7.84 29.75 14.41
CA SER A 166 -8.88 29.71 15.45
C SER A 166 -10.22 29.18 14.92
N ALA A 167 -10.46 29.24 13.61
CA ALA A 167 -11.66 28.70 12.99
C ALA A 167 -11.64 27.18 12.86
N THR A 168 -10.46 26.55 12.73
CA THR A 168 -10.35 25.07 12.63
C THR A 168 -10.38 24.39 14.00
N ASP A 169 -10.04 25.10 15.08
CA ASP A 169 -9.86 24.54 16.44
C ASP A 169 -11.03 23.68 16.93
N ASN A 170 -12.28 24.17 16.81
CA ASN A 170 -13.45 23.43 17.28
C ASN A 170 -13.63 22.11 16.52
N TYR A 171 -13.58 22.16 15.18
CA TYR A 171 -13.68 20.98 14.33
C TYR A 171 -12.58 19.95 14.64
N VAL A 172 -11.31 20.36 14.65
CA VAL A 172 -10.18 19.44 14.87
C VAL A 172 -10.23 18.84 16.27
N GLU A 173 -10.63 19.60 17.29
CA GLU A 173 -10.83 19.06 18.64
C GLU A 173 -11.90 17.96 18.64
N LYS A 174 -13.08 18.19 18.03
CA LYS A 174 -14.19 17.22 18.07
C LYS A 174 -13.92 15.99 17.20
N VAL A 175 -13.51 16.17 15.94
CA VAL A 175 -13.22 15.05 15.03
C VAL A 175 -11.99 14.27 15.50
N GLY A 176 -10.96 14.98 15.98
CA GLY A 176 -9.75 14.39 16.55
C GLY A 176 -10.06 13.55 17.79
N ALA A 177 -10.96 13.99 18.66
CA ALA A 177 -11.39 13.21 19.83
C ALA A 177 -12.21 11.96 19.48
N ILE A 178 -12.94 11.94 18.36
CA ILE A 178 -13.59 10.73 17.83
C ILE A 178 -12.52 9.76 17.31
N ILE A 179 -11.63 10.24 16.44
CA ILE A 179 -10.56 9.43 15.84
C ILE A 179 -9.61 8.89 16.93
N ALA A 180 -9.29 9.69 17.94
CA ALA A 180 -8.41 9.29 19.04
C ALA A 180 -8.95 8.09 19.83
N LYS A 181 -10.28 8.02 20.06
CA LYS A 181 -10.93 6.86 20.67
C LYS A 181 -10.88 5.62 19.78
N ALA A 182 -10.92 5.80 18.47
CA ALA A 182 -10.88 4.73 17.48
C ALA A 182 -9.46 4.21 17.15
N GLN A 183 -8.41 4.72 17.80
CA GLN A 183 -7.04 4.23 17.62
C GLN A 183 -6.86 2.79 18.08
N ILE A 184 -5.95 2.07 17.43
CA ILE A 184 -5.52 0.71 17.81
C ILE A 184 -4.93 0.61 19.23
N THR A 185 -4.41 1.71 19.76
CA THR A 185 -4.01 1.86 21.18
C THR A 185 -5.19 1.76 22.15
N ASN A 186 -6.40 2.07 21.69
CA ASN A 186 -7.66 1.94 22.41
C ASN A 186 -8.49 0.73 21.93
N GLY A 187 -7.90 -0.16 21.12
CA GLY A 187 -8.55 -1.36 20.58
C GLY A 187 -9.35 -1.17 19.29
N GLY A 188 -9.41 0.04 18.73
CA GLY A 188 -10.10 0.34 17.48
C GLY A 188 -9.25 0.12 16.21
N PRO A 189 -9.77 0.47 15.03
CA PRO A 189 -9.12 0.18 13.74
C PRO A 189 -8.11 1.24 13.27
N VAL A 190 -8.08 2.46 13.83
CA VAL A 190 -7.22 3.55 13.31
C VAL A 190 -5.75 3.29 13.64
N ILE A 191 -4.90 3.21 12.61
CA ILE A 191 -3.45 2.96 12.72
C ILE A 191 -2.58 4.11 12.21
N LEU A 192 -3.13 5.03 11.43
CA LEU A 192 -2.44 6.20 10.88
C LEU A 192 -3.39 7.41 10.86
N TYR A 193 -2.82 8.61 10.87
CA TYR A 193 -3.56 9.88 10.78
C TYR A 193 -2.89 10.83 9.79
N GLN A 194 -3.66 11.42 8.86
CA GLN A 194 -3.19 12.47 7.97
C GLN A 194 -3.63 13.86 8.47
N PRO A 195 -2.68 14.73 8.88
CA PRO A 195 -2.95 16.15 9.07
C PRO A 195 -2.87 16.90 7.72
N GLU A 196 -3.83 17.81 7.48
CA GLU A 196 -3.93 18.56 6.21
C GLU A 196 -4.12 17.65 4.98
N ASN A 197 -4.06 18.23 3.77
CA ASN A 197 -4.10 17.49 2.51
C ASN A 197 -3.33 18.20 1.39
N GLU A 198 -2.39 17.54 0.71
CA GLU A 198 -1.64 18.13 -0.43
C GLU A 198 -1.12 19.54 -0.12
N TYR A 199 -0.46 19.70 1.04
CA TYR A 199 0.21 20.95 1.40
C TYR A 199 1.54 21.04 0.66
N SER A 200 1.46 21.28 -0.66
CA SER A 200 2.56 21.05 -1.63
C SER A 200 3.00 22.31 -2.38
N ALA A 201 2.18 23.35 -2.40
CA ALA A 201 2.53 24.66 -2.93
C ALA A 201 1.66 25.77 -2.31
N ALA A 202 2.09 27.02 -2.50
CA ALA A 202 1.27 28.20 -2.26
C ALA A 202 1.50 29.28 -3.32
N VAL A 203 0.54 30.20 -3.44
CA VAL A 203 0.65 31.40 -4.27
C VAL A 203 0.48 32.62 -3.36
N GLY A 204 1.37 33.61 -3.48
CA GLY A 204 1.28 34.87 -2.73
C GLY A 204 1.61 34.80 -1.23
N THR A 205 2.02 33.64 -0.70
CA THR A 205 2.43 33.45 0.70
C THR A 205 3.70 32.59 0.79
N PRO A 206 4.52 32.72 1.87
CA PRO A 206 5.72 31.90 2.04
C PRO A 206 5.39 30.41 2.19
N PHE A 207 6.18 29.56 1.54
CA PHE A 207 5.97 28.11 1.52
C PHE A 207 7.30 27.35 1.57
N PRO A 208 7.38 26.20 2.28
CA PRO A 208 6.36 25.67 3.19
C PRO A 208 6.31 26.46 4.51
N SER A 209 5.11 26.64 5.09
CA SER A 209 5.00 27.22 6.43
C SER A 209 5.14 26.14 7.52
N HIS A 210 6.36 25.98 8.03
CA HIS A 210 6.66 25.07 9.14
C HIS A 210 5.80 25.33 10.39
N SER A 211 5.54 26.60 10.72
CA SER A 211 4.69 26.97 11.85
C SER A 211 3.22 26.61 11.64
N TYR A 212 2.72 26.67 10.41
CA TYR A 212 1.38 26.20 10.07
C TYR A 212 1.27 24.69 10.21
N LEU A 213 2.17 23.92 9.57
CA LEU A 213 2.20 22.46 9.68
C LEU A 213 2.35 22.01 11.13
N LYS A 214 3.19 22.69 11.92
CA LYS A 214 3.33 22.43 13.36
C LYS A 214 1.99 22.63 14.08
N TYR A 215 1.27 23.71 13.82
CA TYR A 215 -0.02 23.97 14.46
C TYR A 215 -1.06 22.88 14.13
N VAL A 216 -1.19 22.47 12.86
CA VAL A 216 -2.12 21.39 12.46
C VAL A 216 -1.75 20.06 13.14
N ASN A 217 -0.47 19.72 13.19
CA ASN A 217 0.01 18.53 13.90
C ASN A 217 -0.25 18.62 15.41
N ASP A 218 0.00 19.78 16.03
CA ASP A 218 -0.25 20.04 17.46
C ASP A 218 -1.75 19.92 17.80
N GLN A 219 -2.67 20.37 16.93
CA GLN A 219 -4.11 20.20 17.12
C GLN A 219 -4.49 18.71 17.20
N ALA A 220 -3.99 17.88 16.29
CA ALA A 220 -4.23 16.44 16.30
C ALA A 220 -3.64 15.77 17.56
N ARG A 221 -2.40 16.10 17.94
CA ARG A 221 -1.78 15.59 19.18
C ARG A 221 -2.55 16.00 20.43
N LYS A 222 -3.00 17.26 20.51
CA LYS A 222 -3.83 17.79 21.61
C LYS A 222 -5.19 17.09 21.73
N ALA A 223 -5.76 16.66 20.61
CA ALA A 223 -6.99 15.86 20.58
C ALA A 223 -6.81 14.38 20.98
N GLY A 224 -5.56 13.93 21.24
CA GLY A 224 -5.24 12.58 21.71
C GLY A 224 -4.72 11.62 20.64
N VAL A 225 -4.35 12.10 19.46
CA VAL A 225 -3.78 11.27 18.38
C VAL A 225 -2.33 10.90 18.69
N VAL A 226 -2.07 9.62 18.93
CA VAL A 226 -0.76 9.02 19.26
C VAL A 226 -0.22 8.07 18.19
N VAL A 227 -1.06 7.61 17.26
CA VAL A 227 -0.60 6.88 16.06
C VAL A 227 0.32 7.76 15.19
N PRO A 228 1.15 7.17 14.30
CA PRO A 228 2.02 7.95 13.43
C PRO A 228 1.25 8.93 12.54
N LEU A 229 1.78 10.15 12.42
CA LEU A 229 1.33 11.13 11.43
C LEU A 229 1.98 10.83 10.09
N ILE A 230 1.19 10.81 9.02
CA ILE A 230 1.63 10.61 7.65
C ILE A 230 1.05 11.72 6.77
N ASN A 231 1.85 12.35 5.90
CA ASN A 231 1.36 13.37 4.97
C ASN A 231 1.13 12.79 3.57
N ASN A 232 0.52 13.58 2.70
CA ASN A 232 0.42 13.31 1.28
C ASN A 232 0.87 14.54 0.47
N ASP A 233 2.14 14.58 0.07
CA ASP A 233 2.65 15.63 -0.82
C ASP A 233 2.19 15.31 -2.27
N ALA A 234 1.52 16.23 -2.96
CA ALA A 234 0.94 16.03 -4.31
C ALA A 234 1.94 15.56 -5.37
N TRP A 235 3.23 15.77 -5.11
CA TRP A 235 4.36 15.16 -5.78
C TRP A 235 5.48 14.89 -4.76
N GLN A 236 6.61 14.32 -5.19
CA GLN A 236 7.76 14.11 -4.31
C GLN A 236 8.54 15.43 -4.06
N GLY A 237 7.90 16.40 -3.40
CA GLY A 237 8.46 17.71 -3.06
C GLY A 237 9.23 17.72 -1.73
N GLY A 238 8.99 16.75 -0.86
CA GLY A 238 9.62 16.65 0.47
C GLY A 238 9.01 17.57 1.52
N THR A 239 7.82 18.14 1.26
CA THR A 239 7.17 19.03 2.22
C THR A 239 6.73 18.24 3.46
N GLY A 240 7.18 18.66 4.65
CA GLY A 240 6.85 18.00 5.91
C GLY A 240 7.55 16.66 6.15
N ALA A 241 8.52 16.27 5.30
CA ALA A 241 9.28 15.04 5.48
C ALA A 241 10.06 15.02 6.81
N PRO A 242 10.25 13.85 7.45
CA PRO A 242 11.14 13.69 8.60
C PRO A 242 12.51 14.34 8.38
N GLY A 243 12.89 15.25 9.28
CA GLY A 243 14.11 16.06 9.16
C GLY A 243 13.92 17.43 8.50
N SER A 244 12.76 17.74 7.91
CA SER A 244 12.47 19.05 7.29
C SER A 244 12.25 20.19 8.30
N GLY A 245 12.42 19.97 9.61
CA GLY A 245 12.24 20.97 10.66
C GLY A 245 10.91 20.85 11.43
N GLU A 246 10.43 21.97 11.98
CA GLU A 246 9.13 22.01 12.65
C GLU A 246 7.98 21.72 11.68
N GLY A 247 6.90 21.12 12.18
CA GLY A 247 5.78 20.67 11.35
C GLY A 247 6.02 19.40 10.54
N ALA A 248 7.23 18.81 10.57
CA ALA A 248 7.47 17.51 9.97
C ALA A 248 6.58 16.42 10.61
N VAL A 249 6.01 15.54 9.79
CA VAL A 249 5.24 14.35 10.19
C VAL A 249 6.18 13.19 10.58
N ASP A 250 5.64 12.01 10.88
CA ASP A 250 6.43 10.84 11.30
C ASP A 250 6.83 9.97 10.09
N ILE A 251 5.95 9.85 9.09
CA ILE A 251 6.20 9.14 7.82
C ILE A 251 5.96 10.11 6.67
N TYR A 252 6.88 10.18 5.71
CA TYR A 252 6.64 10.95 4.49
C TYR A 252 5.83 10.13 3.48
N GLY A 253 4.71 10.69 3.01
CA GLY A 253 3.91 10.15 1.92
C GLY A 253 3.74 11.16 0.79
N HIS A 254 3.46 10.65 -0.42
CA HIS A 254 3.17 11.48 -1.58
C HIS A 254 2.08 10.84 -2.46
N ASP A 255 1.60 11.59 -3.45
CA ASP A 255 0.50 11.17 -4.32
C ASP A 255 0.94 10.97 -5.78
N GLY A 256 0.04 10.43 -6.60
CA GLY A 256 0.36 9.97 -7.94
C GLY A 256 -0.82 9.72 -8.86
N TYR A 257 -1.03 10.66 -9.80
CA TYR A 257 -2.05 10.60 -10.86
C TYR A 257 -1.43 10.55 -12.28
N PRO A 258 -0.68 9.49 -12.61
CA PRO A 258 0.27 9.47 -13.73
C PRO A 258 -0.31 9.55 -15.15
N VAL A 259 -1.59 9.21 -15.35
CA VAL A 259 -2.26 9.35 -16.66
C VAL A 259 -3.17 10.58 -16.72
N GLY A 260 -3.25 11.37 -15.65
CA GLY A 260 -4.16 12.50 -15.53
C GLY A 260 -5.62 12.08 -15.63
N PHE A 261 -6.48 13.02 -16.03
CA PHE A 261 -7.95 12.89 -15.97
C PHE A 261 -8.62 13.07 -17.35
N ASP A 262 -7.89 12.86 -18.46
CA ASP A 262 -8.45 12.89 -19.81
C ASP A 262 -9.25 11.61 -20.13
N CYS A 263 -10.42 11.49 -19.51
CA CYS A 263 -11.34 10.39 -19.75
C CYS A 263 -11.89 10.39 -21.18
N ALA A 264 -11.80 11.49 -21.94
CA ALA A 264 -12.26 11.53 -23.33
C ALA A 264 -11.36 10.73 -24.29
N ASN A 265 -10.08 10.57 -23.95
CA ASN A 265 -9.09 9.80 -24.74
C ASN A 265 -8.56 8.56 -23.98
N PRO A 266 -9.42 7.63 -23.53
CA PRO A 266 -9.07 6.65 -22.50
C PRO A 266 -7.98 5.63 -22.92
N TYR A 267 -7.75 5.45 -24.22
CA TYR A 267 -6.70 4.54 -24.71
C TYR A 267 -5.33 5.22 -24.82
N THR A 268 -5.25 6.54 -24.63
CA THR A 268 -4.01 7.33 -24.71
C THR A 268 -3.36 7.45 -23.33
N TRP A 269 -2.16 6.90 -23.19
CA TRP A 269 -1.31 7.15 -22.01
C TRP A 269 -0.19 8.13 -22.40
N PRO A 270 0.14 9.13 -21.56
CA PRO A 270 1.23 10.09 -21.81
C PRO A 270 2.56 9.39 -22.11
N LYS A 271 3.48 10.02 -22.85
CA LYS A 271 4.78 9.39 -23.14
C LYS A 271 5.58 9.07 -21.88
N ASP A 272 5.63 10.03 -20.96
CA ASP A 272 6.49 10.00 -19.77
C ASP A 272 5.67 9.82 -18.47
N GLY A 273 4.44 9.30 -18.60
CA GLY A 273 3.49 9.13 -17.48
C GLY A 273 3.83 8.00 -16.51
N LEU A 274 4.53 6.94 -16.93
CA LEU A 274 4.92 5.87 -16.00
C LEU A 274 6.10 6.35 -15.11
N PRO A 275 5.94 6.45 -13.79
CA PRO A 275 7.00 6.92 -12.91
C PRO A 275 8.14 5.90 -12.84
N THR A 276 9.38 6.37 -12.99
CA THR A 276 10.58 5.52 -12.99
C THR A 276 11.68 5.95 -12.01
N THR A 277 11.51 7.09 -11.34
CA THR A 277 12.48 7.66 -10.39
C THR A 277 12.01 7.60 -8.93
N TRP A 278 10.75 7.26 -8.66
CA TRP A 278 10.13 7.49 -7.35
C TRP A 278 10.82 6.84 -6.15
N HIS A 279 11.38 5.64 -6.30
CA HIS A 279 12.19 5.04 -5.24
C HIS A 279 13.47 5.87 -4.99
N ALA A 280 14.20 6.24 -6.05
CA ALA A 280 15.44 7.02 -5.94
C ALA A 280 15.22 8.44 -5.39
N GLU A 281 14.03 9.03 -5.55
CA GLU A 281 13.66 10.29 -4.90
C GLU A 281 13.21 10.09 -3.43
N HIS A 282 12.53 8.98 -3.12
CA HIS A 282 12.20 8.59 -1.75
C HIS A 282 13.49 8.42 -0.91
N GLU A 283 14.51 7.73 -1.45
CA GLU A 283 15.82 7.57 -0.80
C GLU A 283 16.55 8.90 -0.50
N LYS A 284 16.24 9.97 -1.25
CA LYS A 284 16.78 11.31 -0.97
C LYS A 284 15.94 12.07 0.06
N THR A 285 14.64 11.83 0.07
CA THR A 285 13.65 12.66 0.78
C THR A 285 13.33 12.12 2.17
N SER A 286 13.17 10.80 2.32
CA SER A 286 12.82 10.17 3.60
C SER A 286 13.25 8.69 3.71
N PRO A 287 14.55 8.37 3.54
CA PRO A 287 15.07 7.00 3.51
C PRO A 287 14.89 6.20 4.82
N ASN A 288 14.55 6.86 5.94
CA ASN A 288 14.38 6.21 7.24
C ASN A 288 12.89 5.88 7.54
N THR A 289 12.03 5.92 6.53
CA THR A 289 10.59 5.65 6.66
C THR A 289 10.10 4.80 5.49
N PRO A 290 8.95 4.11 5.61
CA PRO A 290 8.42 3.29 4.52
C PRO A 290 8.14 4.10 3.26
N TYR A 291 8.48 3.56 2.08
CA TYR A 291 8.04 4.18 0.84
C TYR A 291 6.51 4.13 0.73
N SER A 292 5.90 5.31 0.72
CA SER A 292 4.47 5.51 0.93
C SER A 292 3.83 6.35 -0.17
N ILE A 293 2.78 5.81 -0.80
CA ILE A 293 1.92 6.53 -1.75
C ILE A 293 0.49 6.57 -1.17
N ILE A 294 0.02 7.76 -0.83
CA ILE A 294 -1.19 7.96 -0.02
C ILE A 294 -2.43 8.21 -0.87
N GLU A 295 -2.26 8.74 -2.08
CA GLU A 295 -3.24 8.65 -3.14
C GLU A 295 -2.57 8.21 -4.43
N PHE A 296 -2.89 7.00 -4.88
CA PHE A 296 -2.58 6.58 -6.23
C PHE A 296 -3.84 6.31 -7.04
N GLN A 297 -3.78 6.70 -8.30
CA GLN A 297 -4.91 6.70 -9.22
C GLN A 297 -5.68 5.36 -9.29
N GLY A 298 -6.88 5.34 -8.71
CA GLY A 298 -7.90 4.31 -8.84
C GLY A 298 -8.88 4.56 -10.00
N GLY A 299 -8.89 5.78 -10.53
CA GLY A 299 -9.87 6.27 -11.49
C GLY A 299 -9.62 7.73 -11.91
N GLY A 300 -10.67 8.51 -12.07
CA GLY A 300 -10.59 9.96 -12.29
C GLY A 300 -11.91 10.66 -12.03
N PHE A 301 -11.84 11.93 -11.63
CA PHE A 301 -13.02 12.81 -11.62
C PHE A 301 -13.46 13.13 -13.05
N ASP A 302 -14.72 13.50 -13.22
CA ASP A 302 -15.31 13.87 -14.51
C ASP A 302 -16.16 15.14 -14.33
N PRO A 303 -15.93 16.20 -15.13
CA PRO A 303 -16.63 17.47 -14.95
C PRO A 303 -18.04 17.47 -15.59
N PRO A 304 -18.89 18.46 -15.27
CA PRO A 304 -20.16 18.67 -15.97
C PRO A 304 -19.95 18.79 -17.49
N GLY A 305 -20.58 17.90 -18.26
CA GLY A 305 -20.36 17.81 -19.71
C GLY A 305 -19.12 17.02 -20.14
N GLY A 306 -18.48 16.32 -19.20
CA GLY A 306 -17.35 15.41 -19.42
C GLY A 306 -17.71 14.11 -20.13
N ALA A 307 -16.81 13.13 -20.05
CA ALA A 307 -16.89 11.88 -20.81
C ALA A 307 -17.73 10.78 -20.14
N GLY A 308 -18.08 10.95 -18.86
CA GLY A 308 -18.76 9.97 -18.02
C GLY A 308 -17.80 8.97 -17.37
N PHE A 309 -18.13 8.52 -16.14
CA PHE A 309 -17.24 7.66 -15.37
C PHE A 309 -16.92 6.28 -15.97
N ASP A 310 -17.74 5.74 -16.87
CA ASP A 310 -17.37 4.53 -17.62
C ASP A 310 -16.20 4.78 -18.58
N LYS A 311 -16.01 6.02 -19.07
CA LYS A 311 -14.81 6.42 -19.81
C LYS A 311 -13.59 6.65 -18.90
N CYS A 312 -13.79 7.16 -17.69
CA CYS A 312 -12.73 7.20 -16.68
C CYS A 312 -12.30 5.79 -16.23
N TYR A 313 -13.24 4.82 -16.21
CA TYR A 313 -12.92 3.41 -16.05
C TYR A 313 -12.10 2.88 -17.22
N ASP A 314 -12.48 3.15 -18.49
CA ASP A 314 -11.71 2.74 -19.67
C ASP A 314 -10.25 3.22 -19.59
N LEU A 315 -10.02 4.49 -19.16
CA LEU A 315 -8.69 5.10 -19.01
C LEU A 315 -7.80 4.36 -18.00
N THR A 316 -8.40 3.98 -16.87
CA THR A 316 -7.72 3.45 -15.68
C THR A 316 -8.03 1.98 -15.45
N ASN A 317 -8.35 1.24 -16.51
CA ASN A 317 -8.92 -0.12 -16.46
C ASN A 317 -7.97 -1.19 -15.86
N HIS A 318 -8.31 -2.47 -16.04
CA HIS A 318 -7.48 -3.57 -15.55
C HIS A 318 -6.04 -3.58 -16.15
N GLU A 319 -5.84 -3.07 -17.38
CA GLU A 319 -4.52 -2.96 -18.01
C GLU A 319 -3.68 -1.87 -17.31
N PHE A 320 -4.32 -0.75 -16.96
CA PHE A 320 -3.71 0.29 -16.13
C PHE A 320 -3.31 -0.27 -14.76
N ALA A 321 -4.23 -0.93 -14.05
CA ALA A 321 -3.97 -1.50 -12.73
C ALA A 321 -2.77 -2.45 -12.73
N ARG A 322 -2.67 -3.38 -13.69
CA ARG A 322 -1.54 -4.33 -13.74
C ARG A 322 -0.22 -3.70 -14.18
N ILE A 323 -0.23 -2.66 -15.03
CA ILE A 323 1.00 -1.92 -15.38
C ILE A 323 1.47 -1.04 -14.23
N PHE A 324 0.62 -0.11 -13.78
CA PHE A 324 1.01 0.98 -12.90
C PHE A 324 1.16 0.54 -11.44
N TYR A 325 0.25 -0.28 -10.91
CA TYR A 325 0.34 -0.70 -9.51
C TYR A 325 1.54 -1.64 -9.32
N LYS A 326 1.78 -2.59 -10.24
CA LYS A 326 3.00 -3.41 -10.20
C LYS A 326 4.27 -2.58 -10.41
N ASN A 327 4.22 -1.46 -11.14
CA ASN A 327 5.35 -0.53 -11.23
C ASN A 327 5.61 0.21 -9.91
N ASN A 328 4.58 0.56 -9.15
CA ASN A 328 4.76 1.08 -7.79
C ASN A 328 5.33 -0.01 -6.86
N LEU A 329 4.86 -1.26 -7.00
CA LEU A 329 5.46 -2.38 -6.28
C LEU A 329 6.93 -2.61 -6.69
N ALA A 330 7.30 -2.31 -7.94
CA ALA A 330 8.68 -2.33 -8.42
C ALA A 330 9.56 -1.26 -7.76
N ALA A 331 8.98 -0.14 -7.34
CA ALA A 331 9.62 0.90 -6.56
C ALA A 331 9.64 0.59 -5.04
N GLY A 332 9.15 -0.57 -4.61
CA GLY A 332 9.18 -0.99 -3.20
C GLY A 332 8.14 -0.32 -2.30
N VAL A 333 6.99 0.13 -2.84
CA VAL A 333 5.95 0.77 -2.02
C VAL A 333 5.38 -0.20 -0.97
N THR A 334 5.37 0.21 0.30
CA THR A 334 4.86 -0.63 1.40
C THR A 334 3.72 0.01 2.19
N ILE A 335 3.40 1.27 1.93
CA ILE A 335 2.10 1.88 2.24
C ILE A 335 1.49 2.38 0.93
N PHE A 336 0.44 1.71 0.44
CA PHE A 336 -0.12 1.98 -0.87
C PHE A 336 -1.64 2.09 -0.82
N ASN A 337 -2.18 3.27 -1.14
CA ASN A 337 -3.62 3.53 -1.12
C ASN A 337 -4.17 3.89 -2.52
N ILE A 338 -5.33 3.32 -2.87
CA ILE A 338 -5.98 3.50 -4.16
C ILE A 338 -7.15 4.48 -4.05
N TYR A 339 -6.97 5.67 -4.63
CA TYR A 339 -7.93 6.78 -4.64
C TYR A 339 -8.61 6.91 -6.02
N MET A 340 -9.91 6.68 -6.18
CA MET A 340 -10.86 6.03 -5.27
C MET A 340 -10.87 4.51 -5.45
N THR A 341 -11.16 3.77 -4.38
CA THR A 341 -11.56 2.35 -4.47
C THR A 341 -13.07 2.19 -4.54
N TRP A 342 -13.80 3.00 -3.78
CA TRP A 342 -15.22 3.27 -3.98
C TRP A 342 -15.47 4.76 -3.79
N GLY A 343 -15.92 5.45 -4.83
CA GLY A 343 -16.12 6.90 -4.76
C GLY A 343 -17.47 7.30 -4.15
N GLY A 344 -18.59 6.77 -4.66
CA GLY A 344 -19.94 7.01 -4.14
C GLY A 344 -20.66 8.17 -4.82
N THR A 345 -21.48 8.91 -4.05
CA THR A 345 -22.38 9.95 -4.59
C THR A 345 -22.15 11.29 -3.90
N ASN A 346 -22.06 12.37 -4.68
CA ASN A 346 -22.12 13.76 -4.24
C ASN A 346 -23.57 14.19 -3.95
N TRP A 347 -24.25 13.47 -3.05
CA TRP A 347 -25.63 13.78 -2.64
C TRP A 347 -25.71 15.11 -1.88
N GLY A 348 -26.89 15.72 -1.77
CA GLY A 348 -27.10 16.88 -0.88
C GLY A 348 -26.32 18.16 -1.23
N ASN A 349 -25.71 18.25 -2.42
CA ASN A 349 -24.80 19.33 -2.85
C ASN A 349 -23.44 19.34 -2.14
N ILE A 350 -22.96 18.19 -1.64
CA ILE A 350 -21.61 18.08 -1.04
C ILE A 350 -20.47 18.16 -2.07
N GLY A 351 -20.75 17.95 -3.37
CA GLY A 351 -19.74 18.05 -4.44
C GLY A 351 -19.33 19.49 -4.77
N HIS A 352 -18.12 19.67 -5.28
CA HIS A 352 -17.64 20.96 -5.80
C HIS A 352 -18.26 21.31 -7.18
N PRO A 353 -18.17 22.58 -7.64
CA PRO A 353 -18.77 23.01 -8.91
C PRO A 353 -18.19 22.36 -10.18
N ASP A 354 -16.93 21.89 -10.14
CA ASP A 354 -16.26 21.26 -11.29
C ASP A 354 -16.56 19.75 -11.40
N GLY A 355 -17.50 19.24 -10.59
CA GLY A 355 -18.02 17.88 -10.65
C GLY A 355 -19.55 17.87 -10.69
N TYR A 356 -20.14 16.67 -10.74
CA TYR A 356 -21.60 16.48 -10.71
C TYR A 356 -22.02 15.45 -9.64
N THR A 357 -23.29 15.03 -9.65
CA THR A 357 -23.90 14.23 -8.57
C THR A 357 -23.26 12.85 -8.38
N SER A 358 -22.87 12.18 -9.45
CA SER A 358 -22.15 10.91 -9.33
C SER A 358 -20.69 11.18 -8.93
N TYR A 359 -20.13 10.29 -8.12
CA TYR A 359 -18.70 10.20 -7.88
C TYR A 359 -18.26 8.74 -8.02
N ASP A 360 -18.77 8.03 -9.04
CA ASP A 360 -18.35 6.66 -9.36
C ASP A 360 -16.84 6.56 -9.63
N TYR A 361 -16.24 7.65 -10.12
CA TYR A 361 -14.80 7.84 -10.32
C TYR A 361 -14.17 6.87 -11.34
N GLY A 362 -14.94 5.96 -11.96
CA GLY A 362 -14.38 4.83 -12.69
C GLY A 362 -13.68 3.80 -11.79
N ALA A 363 -13.96 3.85 -10.48
CA ALA A 363 -13.33 3.06 -9.41
C ALA A 363 -13.56 1.53 -9.56
N PRO A 364 -12.76 0.67 -8.91
CA PRO A 364 -12.94 -0.78 -8.95
C PRO A 364 -14.29 -1.25 -8.39
N ILE A 365 -14.77 -0.61 -7.33
CA ILE A 365 -16.15 -0.78 -6.85
C ILE A 365 -16.97 0.38 -7.42
N LYS A 366 -18.04 0.07 -8.17
CA LYS A 366 -18.94 1.08 -8.75
C LYS A 366 -19.69 1.87 -7.68
N GLU A 367 -20.23 3.04 -8.02
CA GLU A 367 -21.10 3.84 -7.15
C GLU A 367 -22.24 3.03 -6.51
N ASP A 368 -22.91 2.16 -7.28
CA ASP A 368 -23.95 1.23 -6.81
C ASP A 368 -23.44 0.08 -5.91
N ARG A 369 -22.13 0.05 -5.66
CA ARG A 369 -21.34 -0.94 -4.92
C ARG A 369 -21.15 -2.28 -5.65
N THR A 370 -21.49 -2.39 -6.93
CA THR A 370 -21.21 -3.62 -7.71
C THR A 370 -19.72 -3.74 -8.06
N ILE A 371 -19.24 -4.98 -8.08
CA ILE A 371 -17.82 -5.34 -8.29
C ILE A 371 -17.59 -6.00 -9.66
N THR A 372 -18.36 -5.56 -10.67
CA THR A 372 -18.41 -6.16 -12.01
C THR A 372 -17.31 -5.69 -12.97
N ARG A 373 -16.55 -4.66 -12.58
CA ARG A 373 -15.42 -4.13 -13.36
C ARG A 373 -14.21 -5.05 -13.24
N GLU A 374 -13.60 -5.42 -14.37
CA GLU A 374 -12.45 -6.34 -14.40
C GLU A 374 -11.26 -5.85 -13.56
N LYS A 375 -11.09 -4.52 -13.41
CA LYS A 375 -10.05 -3.97 -12.51
C LYS A 375 -10.19 -4.46 -11.07
N TYR A 376 -11.41 -4.70 -10.57
CA TYR A 376 -11.62 -5.23 -9.21
C TYR A 376 -10.93 -6.59 -9.06
N SER A 377 -11.17 -7.50 -10.02
CA SER A 377 -10.61 -8.84 -10.00
C SER A 377 -9.10 -8.86 -10.27
N GLU A 378 -8.57 -7.97 -11.11
CA GLU A 378 -7.12 -7.81 -11.32
C GLU A 378 -6.42 -7.30 -10.05
N ILE A 379 -6.97 -6.27 -9.40
CA ILE A 379 -6.39 -5.73 -8.15
C ILE A 379 -6.47 -6.78 -7.04
N LYS A 380 -7.54 -7.58 -6.98
CA LYS A 380 -7.65 -8.73 -6.06
C LYS A 380 -6.49 -9.72 -6.20
N LEU A 381 -5.99 -9.97 -7.41
CA LEU A 381 -4.82 -10.84 -7.59
C LEU A 381 -3.57 -10.26 -6.92
N GLN A 382 -3.39 -8.94 -7.01
CA GLN A 382 -2.25 -8.22 -6.45
C GLN A 382 -2.34 -8.11 -4.91
N GLY A 383 -3.55 -7.90 -4.37
CA GLY A 383 -3.77 -7.85 -2.92
C GLY A 383 -3.47 -9.18 -2.23
N HIS A 384 -4.03 -10.28 -2.74
CA HIS A 384 -3.74 -11.62 -2.18
C HIS A 384 -2.28 -12.05 -2.39
N PHE A 385 -1.64 -11.66 -3.51
CA PHE A 385 -0.21 -11.86 -3.71
C PHE A 385 0.61 -11.23 -2.57
N LEU A 386 0.36 -9.96 -2.24
CA LEU A 386 1.09 -9.25 -1.20
C LEU A 386 0.86 -9.89 0.17
N ARG A 387 -0.39 -10.20 0.54
CA ARG A 387 -0.74 -10.83 1.82
C ARG A 387 0.00 -12.14 2.12
N VAL A 388 0.45 -12.87 1.10
CA VAL A 388 1.21 -14.14 1.28
C VAL A 388 2.70 -14.01 0.97
N SER A 389 3.19 -12.79 0.71
CA SER A 389 4.56 -12.49 0.30
C SER A 389 5.30 -11.59 1.30
N PRO A 390 5.39 -11.92 2.61
CA PRO A 390 5.94 -11.03 3.64
C PRO A 390 7.41 -10.62 3.41
N ALA A 391 8.16 -11.38 2.60
CA ALA A 391 9.51 -11.01 2.17
C ALA A 391 9.55 -9.71 1.34
N TYR A 392 8.46 -9.35 0.66
CA TYR A 392 8.33 -8.10 -0.10
C TYR A 392 8.50 -6.86 0.80
N ALA A 393 7.91 -6.88 1.99
CA ALA A 393 7.95 -5.78 2.96
C ALA A 393 9.37 -5.49 3.52
N ALA A 394 10.36 -6.33 3.22
CA ALA A 394 11.77 -6.16 3.60
C ALA A 394 12.70 -6.31 2.37
N SER A 395 12.21 -5.95 1.18
CA SER A 395 12.96 -6.04 -0.07
C SER A 395 13.50 -4.69 -0.52
N GLU A 396 14.72 -4.70 -1.04
CA GLU A 396 15.44 -3.52 -1.54
C GLU A 396 15.30 -3.51 -3.09
N PRO A 397 14.62 -2.52 -3.69
CA PRO A 397 14.45 -2.43 -5.14
C PRO A 397 15.70 -1.88 -5.85
N SER A 398 15.95 -2.36 -7.07
CA SER A 398 17.00 -1.84 -7.95
C SER A 398 16.45 -0.87 -8.99
N ASN A 399 17.32 -0.10 -9.64
CA ASN A 399 16.96 0.52 -10.93
C ASN A 399 16.49 -0.55 -11.94
N PHE A 400 15.55 -0.18 -12.81
CA PHE A 400 15.10 -1.07 -13.89
C PHE A 400 16.22 -1.29 -14.92
N THR A 401 16.20 -2.44 -15.58
CA THR A 401 17.16 -2.78 -16.65
C THR A 401 16.47 -3.44 -17.83
N THR A 402 17.00 -3.29 -19.04
CA THR A 402 16.49 -3.96 -20.27
C THR A 402 17.44 -5.06 -20.79
N THR A 403 18.51 -5.36 -20.04
CA THR A 403 19.61 -6.24 -20.50
C THR A 403 20.19 -7.17 -19.44
N LYS A 404 20.03 -6.86 -18.14
CA LYS A 404 20.65 -7.64 -17.05
C LYS A 404 19.89 -8.94 -16.78
N TYR A 405 18.56 -8.85 -16.74
CA TYR A 405 17.67 -9.94 -16.33
C TYR A 405 16.81 -10.51 -17.47
N THR A 406 16.94 -9.99 -18.69
CA THR A 406 16.15 -10.39 -19.87
C THR A 406 17.05 -10.47 -21.12
N ASP A 407 16.72 -11.35 -22.06
CA ASP A 407 17.35 -11.42 -23.39
C ASP A 407 16.71 -10.46 -24.41
N ASN A 408 15.57 -9.87 -24.09
CA ASN A 408 14.83 -8.96 -24.97
C ASN A 408 14.84 -7.51 -24.44
N LYS A 409 15.50 -6.60 -25.17
CA LYS A 409 15.60 -5.16 -24.85
C LYS A 409 14.26 -4.41 -24.83
N ASN A 410 13.21 -4.97 -25.42
CA ASN A 410 11.85 -4.39 -25.39
C ASN A 410 11.11 -4.72 -24.08
N ILE A 411 11.75 -5.46 -23.17
CA ILE A 411 11.27 -5.77 -21.83
C ILE A 411 12.13 -5.01 -20.82
N ALA A 412 11.50 -4.33 -19.86
CA ALA A 412 12.15 -3.75 -18.70
C ALA A 412 11.88 -4.63 -17.47
N VAL A 413 12.93 -4.87 -16.69
CA VAL A 413 12.90 -5.69 -15.48
C VAL A 413 13.49 -4.90 -14.31
N THR A 414 12.68 -4.72 -13.27
CA THR A 414 13.11 -4.23 -11.96
C THR A 414 13.21 -5.40 -10.99
N ALA A 415 14.33 -5.51 -10.28
CA ALA A 415 14.51 -6.53 -9.25
C ALA A 415 14.28 -5.92 -7.86
N LEU A 416 13.62 -6.66 -6.98
CA LEU A 416 13.64 -6.41 -5.54
C LEU A 416 14.28 -7.61 -4.86
N THR A 417 15.27 -7.38 -4.02
CA THR A 417 16.05 -8.44 -3.37
C THR A 417 16.03 -8.30 -1.87
N THR A 418 15.97 -9.41 -1.16
CA THR A 418 16.10 -9.44 0.30
C THR A 418 17.47 -9.96 0.73
N LYS A 419 17.81 -9.76 2.00
CA LYS A 419 19.01 -10.33 2.65
C LYS A 419 18.96 -11.87 2.83
N LYS A 420 17.94 -12.57 2.31
CA LYS A 420 17.66 -14.00 2.52
C LYS A 420 17.54 -14.82 1.20
N ASP A 421 18.14 -14.32 0.12
CA ASP A 421 18.03 -14.82 -1.26
C ASP A 421 16.63 -14.71 -1.91
N ASP A 422 15.56 -14.45 -1.13
CA ASP A 422 14.21 -14.24 -1.68
C ASP A 422 14.22 -12.99 -2.57
N ALA A 423 13.70 -13.10 -3.80
CA ALA A 423 13.71 -12.02 -4.78
C ALA A 423 12.46 -11.98 -5.67
N PHE A 424 12.11 -10.78 -6.11
CA PHE A 424 10.98 -10.46 -6.97
C PHE A 424 11.49 -9.74 -8.23
N TYR A 425 10.95 -10.08 -9.40
CA TYR A 425 11.30 -9.47 -10.67
C TYR A 425 10.04 -8.95 -11.34
N VAL A 426 9.80 -7.64 -11.23
CA VAL A 426 8.70 -6.98 -11.91
C VAL A 426 9.09 -6.74 -13.37
N VAL A 427 8.31 -7.28 -14.29
CA VAL A 427 8.59 -7.31 -15.72
C VAL A 427 7.46 -6.61 -16.47
N ARG A 428 7.80 -5.59 -17.26
CA ARG A 428 6.89 -4.86 -18.14
C ARG A 428 7.50 -4.64 -19.52
N HIS A 429 6.71 -4.17 -20.48
CA HIS A 429 7.26 -3.63 -21.72
C HIS A 429 8.11 -2.38 -21.42
N ALA A 430 9.21 -2.21 -22.16
CA ALA A 430 10.11 -1.07 -22.01
C ALA A 430 9.41 0.25 -22.37
N ASP A 431 8.72 0.30 -23.52
CA ASP A 431 7.62 1.23 -23.76
C ASP A 431 6.35 0.64 -23.15
N TYR A 432 5.95 1.16 -22.00
CA TYR A 432 4.84 0.62 -21.21
C TYR A 432 3.45 0.78 -21.85
N ARG A 433 3.36 1.58 -22.93
CA ARG A 433 2.10 1.96 -23.58
C ARG A 433 1.70 0.97 -24.69
N THR A 434 2.66 0.17 -25.17
CA THR A 434 2.47 -0.73 -26.31
C THR A 434 1.36 -1.76 -26.06
N THR A 435 0.65 -2.12 -27.12
CA THR A 435 -0.29 -3.24 -27.14
C THR A 435 0.25 -4.44 -27.93
N ASP A 436 1.53 -4.42 -28.32
CA ASP A 436 2.20 -5.54 -28.97
C ASP A 436 2.43 -6.72 -28.00
N SER A 437 2.86 -7.86 -28.53
CA SER A 437 3.31 -9.00 -27.71
C SER A 437 4.81 -9.22 -27.86
N ALA A 438 5.50 -9.48 -26.76
CA ALA A 438 6.94 -9.70 -26.71
C ALA A 438 7.28 -11.06 -26.10
N SER A 439 8.11 -11.82 -26.82
CA SER A 439 8.72 -13.07 -26.34
C SER A 439 10.04 -12.78 -25.63
N TYR A 440 10.30 -13.44 -24.50
CA TYR A 440 11.52 -13.23 -23.70
C TYR A 440 11.92 -14.44 -22.86
N LYS A 441 13.15 -14.42 -22.37
CA LYS A 441 13.65 -15.31 -21.31
C LYS A 441 14.23 -14.48 -20.18
N LEU A 442 14.06 -14.96 -18.97
CA LEU A 442 14.69 -14.37 -17.79
C LEU A 442 16.10 -14.92 -17.61
N LYS A 443 17.00 -14.10 -17.08
CA LYS A 443 18.33 -14.51 -16.60
C LYS A 443 18.53 -13.98 -15.18
N VAL A 444 18.15 -14.77 -14.18
CA VAL A 444 18.06 -14.32 -12.79
C VAL A 444 19.03 -15.09 -11.88
N PRO A 445 19.72 -14.41 -10.95
CA PRO A 445 20.36 -15.07 -9.80
C PRO A 445 19.34 -15.92 -9.05
N THR A 446 19.76 -17.09 -8.55
CA THR A 446 19.02 -17.91 -7.59
C THR A 446 20.05 -18.52 -6.61
N SER A 447 19.60 -19.08 -5.50
CA SER A 447 20.44 -19.87 -4.59
C SER A 447 21.04 -21.15 -5.22
N ALA A 448 20.57 -21.55 -6.41
CA ALA A 448 21.19 -22.62 -7.22
C ALA A 448 22.17 -22.09 -8.29
N GLY A 449 22.50 -20.79 -8.24
CA GLY A 449 23.25 -20.06 -9.26
C GLY A 449 22.33 -19.29 -10.22
N THR A 450 22.94 -18.52 -11.12
CA THR A 450 22.19 -17.76 -12.14
C THR A 450 21.60 -18.69 -13.20
N LEU A 451 20.28 -18.63 -13.39
CA LEU A 451 19.54 -19.49 -14.33
C LEU A 451 18.94 -18.67 -15.47
N THR A 452 18.96 -19.23 -16.68
CA THR A 452 18.12 -18.76 -17.81
C THR A 452 16.81 -19.54 -17.81
N ILE A 453 15.68 -18.86 -17.78
CA ILE A 453 14.33 -19.45 -17.63
C ILE A 453 13.49 -19.03 -18.85
N PRO A 454 12.81 -19.96 -19.56
CA PRO A 454 12.55 -21.36 -19.19
C PRO A 454 13.74 -22.32 -19.40
N GLN A 455 13.98 -23.21 -18.43
CA GLN A 455 14.99 -24.27 -18.45
C GLN A 455 14.59 -25.47 -19.32
N LEU A 456 13.30 -25.70 -19.55
CA LEU A 456 12.78 -26.86 -20.32
C LEU A 456 12.51 -26.55 -21.80
N GLY A 457 12.92 -25.37 -22.28
CA GLY A 457 12.73 -24.88 -23.65
C GLY A 457 11.55 -23.91 -23.80
N GLY A 458 11.38 -23.35 -25.00
CA GLY A 458 10.40 -22.28 -25.24
C GLY A 458 10.85 -20.91 -24.72
N SER A 459 9.89 -19.98 -24.64
CA SER A 459 10.05 -18.60 -24.16
C SER A 459 8.80 -18.15 -23.42
N LEU A 460 8.95 -17.20 -22.51
CA LEU A 460 7.84 -16.51 -21.85
C LEU A 460 7.22 -15.49 -22.83
N ALA A 461 6.00 -15.08 -22.55
CA ALA A 461 5.31 -14.02 -23.29
C ALA A 461 4.87 -12.89 -22.34
N LEU A 462 4.94 -11.66 -22.83
CA LEU A 462 4.26 -10.50 -22.28
C LEU A 462 3.37 -9.96 -23.38
N ASN A 463 2.05 -9.93 -23.15
CA ASN A 463 1.06 -9.67 -24.18
C ASN A 463 0.32 -8.38 -23.88
N ARG A 464 0.37 -7.42 -24.81
CA ARG A 464 -0.24 -6.10 -24.69
C ARG A 464 0.26 -5.31 -23.47
N ARG A 465 -0.56 -4.42 -22.94
CA ARG A 465 -0.36 -3.70 -21.68
C ARG A 465 -0.48 -4.68 -20.51
N ASP A 466 0.58 -5.42 -20.27
CA ASP A 466 0.70 -6.35 -19.14
C ASP A 466 2.04 -6.21 -18.42
N SER A 467 2.05 -6.58 -17.14
CA SER A 467 3.21 -6.61 -16.28
C SER A 467 3.07 -7.80 -15.31
N LYS A 468 4.19 -8.45 -14.99
CA LYS A 468 4.21 -9.68 -14.20
C LYS A 468 5.25 -9.62 -13.09
N ILE A 469 4.95 -10.16 -11.92
CA ILE A 469 5.92 -10.35 -10.83
C ILE A 469 6.38 -11.82 -10.83
N HIS A 470 7.57 -12.08 -11.34
CA HIS A 470 8.21 -13.39 -11.21
C HIS A 470 8.93 -13.48 -9.86
N VAL A 471 8.95 -14.67 -9.27
CA VAL A 471 9.54 -14.87 -7.94
C VAL A 471 10.68 -15.88 -7.98
N VAL A 472 11.71 -15.64 -7.17
CA VAL A 472 12.90 -16.50 -7.00
C VAL A 472 13.08 -16.81 -5.53
N ASP A 473 13.48 -18.07 -5.26
CA ASP A 473 13.67 -18.61 -3.92
C ASP A 473 12.47 -18.34 -2.98
N TYR A 474 11.26 -18.27 -3.51
CA TYR A 474 10.06 -17.84 -2.81
C TYR A 474 9.54 -18.90 -1.81
N PRO A 475 9.34 -18.57 -0.52
CA PRO A 475 8.88 -19.53 0.48
C PRO A 475 7.38 -19.85 0.36
N VAL A 476 7.03 -21.12 0.53
CA VAL A 476 5.65 -21.65 0.49
C VAL A 476 5.51 -22.63 1.65
N GLY A 477 5.38 -22.08 2.86
CA GLY A 477 5.44 -22.80 4.13
C GLY A 477 6.80 -23.48 4.28
N LYS A 478 6.81 -24.82 4.40
CA LYS A 478 8.05 -25.62 4.43
C LYS A 478 8.72 -25.81 3.05
N TYR A 479 8.05 -25.42 1.96
CA TYR A 479 8.56 -25.54 0.61
C TYR A 479 9.21 -24.22 0.16
N LYS A 480 10.02 -24.26 -0.90
CA LYS A 480 10.57 -23.07 -1.55
C LYS A 480 10.52 -23.27 -3.06
N LEU A 481 9.93 -22.31 -3.79
CA LEU A 481 10.02 -22.25 -5.24
C LEU A 481 11.41 -21.70 -5.57
N LEU A 482 12.27 -22.48 -6.22
CA LEU A 482 13.55 -21.96 -6.72
C LEU A 482 13.29 -20.81 -7.70
N TYR A 483 12.26 -20.96 -8.54
CA TYR A 483 11.63 -19.86 -9.28
C TYR A 483 10.19 -20.22 -9.67
N SER A 484 9.38 -19.20 -9.94
CA SER A 484 8.14 -19.31 -10.70
C SER A 484 8.03 -18.15 -11.67
N THR A 485 7.73 -18.45 -12.94
CA THR A 485 7.36 -17.42 -13.93
C THR A 485 5.86 -17.21 -14.05
N ALA A 486 5.05 -18.07 -13.41
CA ALA A 486 3.64 -17.82 -13.17
C ALA A 486 3.50 -16.97 -11.89
N GLU A 487 2.58 -16.02 -11.91
CA GLU A 487 2.36 -15.13 -10.77
C GLU A 487 1.69 -15.92 -9.63
N VAL A 488 2.09 -15.62 -8.38
CA VAL A 488 1.47 -16.21 -7.19
C VAL A 488 0.19 -15.45 -6.89
N PHE A 489 -0.97 -16.12 -6.89
CA PHE A 489 -2.21 -15.53 -6.40
C PHE A 489 -2.27 -15.62 -4.86
N THR A 490 -2.07 -16.83 -4.33
CA THR A 490 -2.10 -17.08 -2.89
C THR A 490 -1.41 -18.40 -2.56
N TRP A 491 -1.05 -18.60 -1.31
CA TRP A 491 -0.75 -19.91 -0.75
C TRP A 491 -1.15 -19.98 0.73
N LYS A 492 -1.51 -21.19 1.19
CA LYS A 492 -1.87 -21.46 2.59
C LYS A 492 -1.41 -22.85 3.02
N LYS A 493 -1.09 -23.01 4.30
CA LYS A 493 -0.79 -24.29 4.93
C LYS A 493 -2.01 -24.79 5.71
N PHE A 494 -2.61 -25.87 5.23
CA PHE A 494 -3.65 -26.61 5.94
C PHE A 494 -3.04 -27.75 6.78
N SER A 495 -3.85 -28.44 7.57
CA SER A 495 -3.42 -29.52 8.45
C SER A 495 -2.87 -30.74 7.70
N ASP A 496 -3.42 -31.06 6.52
CA ASP A 496 -3.05 -32.20 5.67
C ASP A 496 -2.05 -31.83 4.56
N LYS A 497 -2.15 -30.60 4.04
CA LYS A 497 -1.46 -30.17 2.81
C LYS A 497 -1.10 -28.69 2.81
N THR A 498 -0.14 -28.32 1.96
CA THR A 498 0.09 -26.93 1.56
C THR A 498 -0.55 -26.73 0.20
N VAL A 499 -1.24 -25.60 -0.01
CA VAL A 499 -1.83 -25.22 -1.30
C VAL A 499 -1.14 -23.96 -1.80
N LEU A 500 -0.76 -23.95 -3.06
CA LEU A 500 -0.26 -22.80 -3.80
C LEU A 500 -1.14 -22.61 -5.05
N VAL A 501 -1.54 -21.38 -5.35
CA VAL A 501 -2.29 -21.04 -6.57
C VAL A 501 -1.43 -20.12 -7.42
N LEU A 502 -1.14 -20.57 -8.64
CA LEU A 502 -0.38 -19.84 -9.65
C LEU A 502 -1.26 -19.53 -10.86
N TYR A 503 -1.04 -18.37 -11.48
CA TYR A 503 -1.75 -17.97 -12.68
C TYR A 503 -0.85 -17.30 -13.72
N GLY A 504 -1.37 -17.16 -14.94
CA GLY A 504 -0.78 -16.38 -16.03
C GLY A 504 -1.85 -15.91 -17.00
N GLY A 505 -1.52 -15.01 -17.92
CA GLY A 505 -2.44 -14.59 -18.98
C GLY A 505 -2.81 -15.78 -19.88
N PRO A 506 -3.97 -15.77 -20.58
CA PRO A 506 -4.38 -16.90 -21.41
C PRO A 506 -3.35 -17.27 -22.47
N ASN A 507 -3.12 -18.58 -22.68
CA ASN A 507 -2.15 -19.11 -23.64
C ASN A 507 -0.67 -18.73 -23.42
N GLU A 508 -0.28 -18.33 -22.22
CA GLU A 508 1.12 -18.04 -21.87
C GLU A 508 1.86 -19.31 -21.41
N LEU A 509 3.13 -19.44 -21.81
CA LEU A 509 4.02 -20.50 -21.34
C LEU A 509 4.66 -20.08 -20.02
N HIS A 510 4.53 -20.90 -18.98
CA HIS A 510 5.14 -20.69 -17.67
C HIS A 510 5.93 -21.91 -17.22
N GLU A 511 6.91 -21.67 -16.35
CA GLU A 511 7.76 -22.68 -15.77
C GLU A 511 8.01 -22.40 -14.29
N VAL A 512 8.02 -23.47 -13.49
CA VAL A 512 8.14 -23.43 -12.04
C VAL A 512 9.10 -24.51 -11.59
N ALA A 513 9.97 -24.19 -10.64
CA ALA A 513 10.91 -25.13 -10.06
C ALA A 513 10.70 -25.22 -8.55
N VAL A 514 10.39 -26.41 -8.04
CA VAL A 514 10.29 -26.66 -6.59
C VAL A 514 11.65 -27.11 -6.06
N LYS A 515 12.24 -26.32 -5.18
CA LYS A 515 13.60 -26.54 -4.65
C LYS A 515 13.63 -27.81 -3.80
N ASN A 516 14.67 -28.63 -3.99
CA ASN A 516 14.95 -29.89 -3.31
C ASN A 516 13.87 -30.99 -3.42
N GLU A 517 12.70 -30.74 -4.02
CA GLU A 517 11.72 -31.77 -4.33
C GLU A 517 11.92 -32.27 -5.75
N SER A 518 12.08 -33.58 -5.96
CA SER A 518 12.31 -34.17 -7.28
C SER A 518 11.26 -35.18 -7.74
N LYS A 519 10.21 -35.41 -6.95
CA LYS A 519 9.06 -36.24 -7.27
C LYS A 519 7.84 -35.34 -7.46
N LEU A 520 7.70 -34.80 -8.66
CA LEU A 520 6.50 -34.08 -9.08
C LEU A 520 5.52 -35.04 -9.75
N LYS A 521 4.22 -34.88 -9.47
CA LYS A 521 3.15 -35.66 -10.08
C LYS A 521 2.03 -34.74 -10.55
N VAL A 522 1.55 -34.90 -11.79
CA VAL A 522 0.29 -34.28 -12.21
C VAL A 522 -0.86 -35.08 -11.59
N VAL A 523 -1.76 -34.41 -10.87
CA VAL A 523 -2.90 -35.03 -10.20
C VAL A 523 -4.25 -34.55 -10.72
N GLU A 524 -4.27 -33.49 -11.52
CA GLU A 524 -5.45 -33.01 -12.25
C GLU A 524 -5.01 -32.34 -13.56
N GLY A 525 -5.71 -32.67 -14.66
CA GLY A 525 -5.52 -32.08 -15.98
C GLY A 525 -4.24 -32.53 -16.73
N ASP A 526 -4.17 -32.14 -18.00
CA ASP A 526 -3.14 -32.61 -18.95
C ASP A 526 -2.24 -31.47 -19.46
N GLY A 527 -1.15 -31.82 -20.16
CA GLY A 527 -0.29 -30.83 -20.84
C GLY A 527 0.74 -30.14 -19.93
N VAL A 528 1.04 -30.72 -18.77
CA VAL A 528 2.17 -30.31 -17.92
C VAL A 528 3.39 -31.19 -18.23
N LYS A 529 4.49 -30.58 -18.67
CA LYS A 529 5.79 -31.23 -18.87
C LYS A 529 6.57 -31.20 -17.56
N ILE A 530 7.06 -32.33 -17.08
CA ILE A 530 7.87 -32.46 -15.86
C ILE A 530 9.28 -32.94 -16.22
N ASP A 531 10.29 -32.39 -15.56
CA ASP A 531 11.69 -32.82 -15.65
C ASP A 531 12.41 -32.60 -14.30
N LYS A 532 13.56 -33.24 -14.10
CA LYS A 532 14.39 -33.10 -12.89
C LYS A 532 15.70 -32.39 -13.23
N LYS A 533 15.93 -31.24 -12.60
CA LYS A 533 17.25 -30.57 -12.58
C LYS A 533 17.97 -30.89 -11.26
N LYS A 534 19.27 -30.59 -11.20
CA LYS A 534 20.20 -31.02 -10.13
C LYS A 534 19.63 -30.84 -8.71
N ASN A 535 19.01 -29.69 -8.44
CA ASN A 535 18.51 -29.30 -7.11
C ASN A 535 16.99 -28.99 -7.11
N ALA A 536 16.24 -29.32 -8.17
CA ALA A 536 14.81 -28.99 -8.26
C ALA A 536 14.07 -29.90 -9.25
N GLY A 537 12.83 -30.23 -8.91
CA GLY A 537 11.81 -30.70 -9.84
C GLY A 537 11.26 -29.49 -10.58
N VAL A 538 11.29 -29.53 -11.90
CA VAL A 538 10.86 -28.43 -12.76
C VAL A 538 9.65 -28.88 -13.56
N PHE A 539 8.63 -28.04 -13.62
CA PHE A 539 7.48 -28.29 -14.50
C PHE A 539 7.16 -27.06 -15.34
N GLN A 540 6.70 -27.31 -16.56
CA GLN A 540 6.37 -26.32 -17.57
C GLN A 540 4.96 -26.59 -18.09
N PHE A 541 4.17 -25.53 -18.26
CA PHE A 541 2.78 -25.61 -18.71
C PHE A 541 2.40 -24.38 -19.52
N LYS A 542 1.37 -24.49 -20.36
CA LYS A 542 0.75 -23.37 -21.07
C LYS A 542 -0.63 -23.11 -20.47
N THR A 543 -0.91 -21.91 -19.99
CA THR A 543 -2.20 -21.56 -19.35
C THR A 543 -3.39 -21.80 -20.28
N SER A 544 -4.52 -22.16 -19.66
CA SER A 544 -5.80 -22.42 -20.32
C SER A 544 -6.93 -22.32 -19.29
N SER A 545 -8.17 -22.16 -19.75
CA SER A 545 -9.37 -22.21 -18.90
C SER A 545 -9.55 -23.57 -18.19
N THR A 546 -8.98 -24.66 -18.70
CA THR A 546 -8.88 -25.91 -17.96
C THR A 546 -7.73 -25.84 -16.94
N ARG A 547 -8.10 -25.91 -15.66
CA ARG A 547 -7.18 -26.00 -14.52
C ARG A 547 -6.30 -27.26 -14.59
N ARG A 548 -5.08 -27.17 -14.04
CA ARG A 548 -4.28 -28.36 -13.66
C ARG A 548 -3.83 -28.27 -12.21
N VAL A 549 -3.44 -29.41 -11.65
CA VAL A 549 -2.81 -29.48 -10.32
C VAL A 549 -1.57 -30.36 -10.37
N VAL A 550 -0.45 -29.81 -9.88
CA VAL A 550 0.83 -30.52 -9.72
C VAL A 550 1.10 -30.72 -8.22
N GLN A 551 1.42 -31.95 -7.85
CA GLN A 551 1.74 -32.35 -6.47
C GLN A 551 3.25 -32.50 -6.27
N ALA A 552 3.74 -31.98 -5.15
CA ALA A 552 5.12 -32.00 -4.68
C ALA A 552 5.13 -32.45 -3.20
N GLY A 553 5.05 -33.76 -2.97
CA GLY A 553 4.76 -34.31 -1.62
C GLY A 553 3.37 -33.87 -1.14
N ASN A 554 3.30 -33.10 -0.05
CA ASN A 554 2.05 -32.53 0.47
C ASN A 554 1.77 -31.11 -0.08
N LEU A 555 2.59 -30.56 -0.97
CA LEU A 555 2.28 -29.31 -1.69
C LEU A 555 1.43 -29.63 -2.92
N TYR A 556 0.30 -28.93 -3.06
CA TYR A 556 -0.57 -28.96 -4.22
C TYR A 556 -0.53 -27.59 -4.90
N ILE A 557 -0.07 -27.56 -6.14
CA ILE A 557 0.11 -26.35 -6.94
C ILE A 557 -0.97 -26.31 -8.01
N TYR A 558 -1.95 -25.41 -7.84
CA TYR A 558 -3.04 -25.18 -8.76
C TYR A 558 -2.59 -24.20 -9.85
N LEU A 559 -2.82 -24.56 -11.11
CA LEU A 559 -2.37 -23.83 -12.29
C LEU A 559 -3.60 -23.31 -13.05
N LEU A 560 -3.75 -22.00 -13.10
CA LEU A 560 -4.90 -21.29 -13.67
C LEU A 560 -4.48 -20.37 -14.82
N ASP A 561 -5.42 -19.99 -15.68
CA ASP A 561 -5.34 -18.73 -16.40
C ASP A 561 -5.89 -17.58 -15.53
N ARG A 562 -5.55 -16.34 -15.91
CA ARG A 562 -5.94 -15.12 -15.19
C ARG A 562 -7.45 -15.02 -15.01
N ASN A 563 -8.21 -15.36 -16.04
CA ASN A 563 -9.68 -15.32 -16.01
C ASN A 563 -10.25 -16.32 -15.00
N SER A 564 -9.73 -17.55 -14.90
CA SER A 564 -10.14 -18.47 -13.83
C SER A 564 -9.68 -17.98 -12.45
N ALA A 565 -8.51 -17.36 -12.34
CA ALA A 565 -8.00 -16.81 -11.07
C ALA A 565 -8.85 -15.65 -10.53
N TYR A 566 -9.49 -14.86 -11.41
CA TYR A 566 -10.44 -13.81 -11.03
C TYR A 566 -11.63 -14.35 -10.21
N ASP A 567 -12.02 -15.61 -10.37
CA ASP A 567 -13.14 -16.22 -9.63
C ASP A 567 -12.72 -16.83 -8.28
N TYR A 568 -11.42 -16.84 -7.94
CA TYR A 568 -10.93 -17.34 -6.66
C TYR A 568 -10.99 -16.28 -5.56
N TRP A 569 -11.13 -16.74 -4.31
CA TRP A 569 -11.22 -15.90 -3.12
C TRP A 569 -10.46 -16.54 -1.96
N VAL A 570 -9.94 -15.72 -1.04
CA VAL A 570 -9.19 -16.17 0.13
C VAL A 570 -9.77 -15.50 1.38
N PRO A 571 -10.97 -15.92 1.85
CA PRO A 571 -11.52 -15.41 3.09
C PRO A 571 -10.65 -15.87 4.28
N ASP A 572 -10.40 -14.97 5.22
CA ASP A 572 -9.75 -15.31 6.48
C ASP A 572 -10.71 -16.14 7.36
N LEU A 573 -10.18 -17.12 8.09
CA LEU A 573 -10.95 -17.90 9.05
C LEU A 573 -10.90 -17.20 10.42
N PRO A 574 -12.04 -16.81 11.02
CA PRO A 574 -12.03 -16.18 12.34
C PRO A 574 -11.46 -17.09 13.42
N THR A 575 -10.50 -16.57 14.19
CA THR A 575 -9.94 -17.26 15.36
C THR A 575 -10.45 -16.63 16.65
N LYS A 576 -10.61 -17.43 17.71
CA LYS A 576 -11.02 -16.93 19.02
C LYS A 576 -9.80 -16.36 19.76
N GLY A 577 -9.82 -15.06 20.08
CA GLY A 577 -8.77 -14.40 20.84
C GLY A 577 -8.82 -12.87 20.73
N GLU A 578 -7.86 -12.19 21.37
CA GLU A 578 -7.81 -10.72 21.48
C GLU A 578 -7.69 -9.99 20.13
N ASN A 579 -7.14 -10.65 19.10
CA ASN A 579 -6.99 -10.09 17.75
C ASN A 579 -8.08 -10.56 16.75
N GLY A 580 -9.15 -11.22 17.22
CA GLY A 580 -10.06 -12.01 16.37
C GLY A 580 -10.70 -11.27 15.18
N ALA A 581 -10.86 -9.95 15.27
CA ALA A 581 -11.33 -9.08 14.18
C ALA A 581 -10.31 -8.96 13.03
N PHE A 582 -9.07 -8.52 13.33
CA PHE A 582 -8.04 -8.26 12.34
C PHE A 582 -7.28 -9.51 11.88
N GLY A 583 -7.42 -10.61 12.60
CA GLY A 583 -6.79 -11.90 12.33
C GLY A 583 -5.54 -12.16 13.18
N THR A 584 -5.03 -13.39 13.12
CA THR A 584 -3.84 -13.84 13.86
C THR A 584 -2.52 -13.26 13.34
N SER A 585 -2.52 -12.74 12.12
CA SER A 585 -1.46 -11.90 11.55
C SER A 585 -1.95 -11.26 10.25
N VAL A 586 -1.41 -10.10 9.90
CA VAL A 586 -1.81 -9.35 8.71
C VAL A 586 -1.23 -9.98 7.42
N MET A 587 -0.04 -10.58 7.52
CA MET A 587 0.76 -11.10 6.39
C MET A 587 1.21 -12.56 6.51
N ASN A 588 0.67 -13.36 7.45
CA ASN A 588 1.10 -14.75 7.69
C ASN A 588 0.22 -15.80 6.97
N PRO A 589 0.69 -16.38 5.86
CA PRO A 589 0.07 -17.54 5.20
C PRO A 589 0.16 -18.88 5.96
N ASP A 590 0.96 -18.97 7.03
CA ASP A 590 1.00 -20.12 7.95
C ASP A 590 0.09 -19.97 9.18
N SER A 591 -0.63 -18.85 9.34
CA SER A 591 -1.63 -18.65 10.42
C SER A 591 -3.05 -19.05 10.03
#